data_AF-E8R2P1-F1
#
_entry.id   AF-E8R2P1-F1
#
_cell.length_a   1.000
_cell.length_b   1.000
_cell.length_c   1.000
_cell.angle_alpha   90.00
_cell.angle_beta   90.00
_cell.angle_gamma   90.00
#
_symmetry.space_group_name_H-M   'P 1'
#
loop_
_entity.id
_entity.type
_entity.pdbx_description
1 polymer ?
#
loop_
_entity_poly.entity_id
_entity_poly.type
_entity_poly.pdbx_seq_one_letter_code
_entity_poly.pdbx_strand_id
1 'polypeptide(L)'
;MGNTTPGKALRTLQVLRQDLGKARKILAAVGSQPVHPSEAQRIFRVGWDALTRAHRELAALPAEAADEAVLLKLIALERYAAALAVRLRRLIRGEAVGSNSEPGDDLGEFDE
;
A
#
# COMPACT_ATOMS: atom_id res chain seq x y z
N MET A 1 14.23 -3.15 23.71
CA MET A 1 13.32 -3.29 22.55
C MET A 1 12.00 -2.64 22.92
N GLY A 2 11.43 -1.80 22.04
CA GLY A 2 10.27 -0.98 22.38
C GLY A 2 9.02 -1.81 22.63
N ASN A 3 8.29 -1.49 23.69
CA ASN A 3 6.99 -2.10 24.05
C ASN A 3 5.91 -1.74 23.01
N THR A 4 6.01 -2.29 21.80
CA THR A 4 4.92 -2.21 20.82
C THR A 4 3.87 -3.25 21.20
N THR A 5 2.71 -2.77 21.63
CA THR A 5 1.55 -3.63 21.92
C THR A 5 0.81 -3.96 20.62
N PRO A 6 0.00 -5.04 20.57
CA PRO A 6 -0.81 -5.37 19.41
C PRO A 6 -1.72 -4.21 18.96
N GLY A 7 -2.35 -3.50 19.90
CA GLY A 7 -3.15 -2.31 19.59
C GLY A 7 -2.35 -1.18 18.92
N LYS A 8 -1.08 -1.00 19.27
CA LYS A 8 -0.19 -0.05 18.59
C LYS A 8 0.18 -0.55 17.19
N ALA A 9 0.48 -1.85 17.04
CA ALA A 9 0.74 -2.46 15.75
C ALA A 9 -0.45 -2.32 14.79
N LEU A 10 -1.68 -2.56 15.26
CA LEU A 10 -2.91 -2.37 14.47
C LEU A 10 -3.05 -0.94 13.94
N ARG A 11 -2.82 0.07 14.79
CA ARG A 11 -2.85 1.48 14.38
C ARG A 11 -1.77 1.78 13.34
N THR A 12 -0.56 1.27 13.54
CA THR A 12 0.52 1.40 12.55
C THR A 12 0.11 0.80 11.20
N LEU A 13 -0.39 -0.44 11.18
CA LEU A 13 -0.84 -1.11 9.95
C LEU A 13 -1.98 -0.35 9.26
N GLN A 14 -2.93 0.21 10.02
CA GLN A 14 -4.02 1.01 9.47
C GLN A 14 -3.50 2.28 8.78
N VAL A 15 -2.57 3.01 9.41
CA VAL A 15 -1.95 4.21 8.82
C VAL A 15 -1.19 3.85 7.55
N LEU A 16 -0.39 2.77 7.58
CA LEU A 16 0.34 2.30 6.41
C LEU A 16 -0.60 1.93 5.25
N ARG A 17 -1.73 1.27 5.54
CA ARG A 17 -2.73 0.92 4.52
C ARG A 17 -3.35 2.17 3.90
N GLN A 18 -3.67 3.18 4.70
CA GLN A 18 -4.18 4.46 4.19
C GLN A 18 -3.16 5.16 3.28
N ASP A 19 -1.89 5.16 3.66
CA ASP A 19 -0.83 5.79 2.87
C ASP A 19 -0.59 5.05 1.54
N LEU A 20 -0.59 3.71 1.54
CA LEU A 20 -0.59 2.93 0.30
C LEU A 20 -1.83 3.20 -0.56
N GLY A 21 -3.00 3.34 0.07
CA GLY A 21 -4.25 3.70 -0.60
C GLY A 21 -4.17 5.07 -1.30
N LYS A 22 -3.58 6.08 -0.65
CA LYS A 22 -3.34 7.40 -1.25
C LYS A 22 -2.40 7.30 -2.46
N ALA A 23 -1.30 6.57 -2.34
CA ALA A 23 -0.39 6.34 -3.46
C ALA A 23 -1.10 5.64 -4.63
N ARG A 24 -1.91 4.60 -4.36
CA ARG A 24 -2.74 3.94 -5.39
C ARG A 24 -3.70 4.90 -6.08
N LYS A 25 -4.37 5.79 -5.34
CA LYS A 25 -5.28 6.79 -5.92
C LYS A 25 -4.55 7.77 -6.84
N ILE A 26 -3.35 8.21 -6.47
CA ILE A 26 -2.52 9.07 -7.34
C ILE A 26 -2.16 8.34 -8.64
N LEU A 27 -1.75 7.06 -8.55
CA LEU A 27 -1.46 6.25 -9.73
C LEU A 27 -2.71 5.95 -10.57
N ALA A 28 -3.87 5.77 -9.94
CA ALA A 28 -5.12 5.55 -10.67
C ALA A 28 -5.57 6.79 -11.44
N ALA A 29 -5.31 8.00 -10.90
CA ALA A 29 -5.63 9.27 -11.55
C ALA A 29 -4.86 9.49 -12.86
N VAL A 30 -3.72 8.81 -13.05
CA VAL A 30 -2.99 8.77 -14.33
C VAL A 30 -3.82 8.10 -15.44
N GLY A 31 -4.62 7.10 -15.08
CA GLY A 31 -5.47 6.37 -16.00
C GLY A 31 -4.67 5.71 -17.13
N SER A 32 -5.16 5.89 -18.37
CA SER A 32 -4.53 5.39 -19.60
C SER A 32 -3.88 6.51 -20.42
N GLN A 33 -3.74 7.72 -19.84
CA GLN A 33 -3.23 8.86 -20.60
C GLN A 33 -1.70 8.81 -20.71
N PRO A 34 -1.12 9.27 -21.84
CA PRO A 34 0.32 9.45 -21.94
C PRO A 34 0.77 10.48 -20.90
N VAL A 35 1.62 10.06 -19.96
CA VAL A 35 2.21 10.95 -18.96
C VAL A 35 3.58 11.40 -19.45
N HIS A 36 3.87 12.70 -19.29
CA HIS A 36 5.20 13.21 -19.56
C HIS A 36 6.25 12.47 -18.70
N PRO A 37 7.44 12.11 -19.22
CA PRO A 37 8.41 11.29 -18.49
C PRO A 37 8.78 11.81 -17.09
N SER A 38 8.92 13.13 -16.94
CA SER A 38 9.22 13.74 -15.63
C SER A 38 8.10 13.54 -14.61
N GLU A 39 6.85 13.59 -15.05
CA GLU A 39 5.68 13.39 -14.20
C GLU A 39 5.51 11.90 -13.86
N ALA A 40 5.75 11.00 -14.81
CA ALA A 40 5.79 9.56 -14.55
C ALA A 40 6.86 9.21 -13.50
N GLN A 41 8.05 9.83 -13.57
CA GLN A 41 9.09 9.64 -12.56
C GLN A 41 8.69 10.17 -11.19
N ARG A 42 8.02 11.33 -11.13
CA ARG A 42 7.50 11.90 -9.88
C ARG A 42 6.48 10.97 -9.21
N ILE A 43 5.51 10.49 -9.98
CA ILE A 43 4.47 9.56 -9.51
C ILE A 43 5.07 8.23 -9.07
N PHE A 44 6.07 7.73 -9.82
CA PHE A 44 6.80 6.52 -9.45
C PHE A 44 7.45 6.67 -8.07
N ARG A 45 8.15 7.78 -7.81
CA ARG A 45 8.79 8.03 -6.50
C ARG A 45 7.77 8.02 -5.36
N VAL A 46 6.61 8.67 -5.53
CA VAL A 46 5.56 8.66 -4.50
C VAL A 46 5.11 7.24 -4.14
N GLY A 47 4.88 6.39 -5.15
CA GLY A 47 4.50 5.01 -4.89
C GLY A 47 5.64 4.18 -4.29
N TRP A 48 6.87 4.39 -4.74
CA TRP A 48 8.05 3.70 -4.24
C TRP A 48 8.35 4.04 -2.78
N ASP A 49 8.23 5.32 -2.41
CA ASP A 49 8.43 5.80 -1.04
C ASP A 49 7.36 5.23 -0.10
N ALA A 50 6.11 5.14 -0.56
CA ALA A 50 5.02 4.52 0.20
C ALA A 50 5.28 3.02 0.47
N LEU A 51 5.74 2.27 -0.54
CA LEU A 51 6.13 0.87 -0.38
C LEU A 51 7.30 0.71 0.59
N THR A 52 8.34 1.52 0.41
CA THR A 52 9.55 1.47 1.25
C THR A 52 9.21 1.73 2.70
N ARG A 53 8.38 2.76 2.97
CA ARG A 53 7.91 3.07 4.32
C ARG A 53 7.10 1.91 4.90
N ALA A 54 6.14 1.36 4.15
CA ALA A 54 5.31 0.25 4.62
C ALA A 54 6.15 -0.97 5.04
N HIS A 55 7.06 -1.44 4.18
CA HIS A 55 7.89 -2.60 4.51
C HIS A 55 8.89 -2.32 5.65
N ARG A 56 9.43 -1.09 5.74
CA ARG A 56 10.33 -0.73 6.84
C ARG A 56 9.62 -0.77 8.19
N GLU A 57 8.42 -0.19 8.28
CA GLU A 57 7.64 -0.19 9.51
C GLU A 57 7.14 -1.60 9.84
N LEU A 58 6.79 -2.41 8.83
CA LEU A 58 6.42 -3.81 9.03
C LEU A 58 7.58 -4.63 9.62
N ALA A 59 8.78 -4.50 9.06
CA ALA A 59 9.97 -5.19 9.54
C ALA A 59 10.37 -4.76 10.96
N ALA A 60 9.88 -3.61 11.44
CA ALA A 60 10.11 -3.13 12.79
C ALA A 60 9.09 -3.64 13.82
N LEU A 61 8.03 -4.35 13.40
CA LEU A 61 7.06 -4.93 14.32
C LEU A 61 7.68 -6.13 15.07
N PRO A 62 7.66 -6.12 16.42
CA PRO A 62 8.17 -7.24 17.20
C PRO A 62 7.20 -8.43 17.12
N ALA A 63 7.74 -9.65 17.21
CA ALA A 63 6.94 -10.89 17.12
C ALA A 63 5.86 -10.96 18.22
N GLU A 64 6.13 -10.39 19.39
CA GLU A 64 5.22 -10.33 20.53
C GLU A 64 3.95 -9.50 20.27
N ALA A 65 3.97 -8.65 19.24
CA ALA A 65 2.81 -7.87 18.81
C ALA A 65 1.94 -8.58 17.76
N ALA A 66 2.36 -9.74 17.25
CA ALA A 66 1.71 -10.45 16.14
C ALA A 66 0.60 -11.39 16.62
N ASP A 67 -0.52 -10.82 17.07
CA ASP A 67 -1.76 -11.57 17.29
C ASP A 67 -2.55 -11.78 15.97
N GLU A 68 -3.63 -12.57 16.03
CA GLU A 68 -4.47 -12.89 14.87
C GLU A 68 -4.98 -11.63 14.15
N ALA A 69 -5.41 -10.61 14.90
CA ALA A 69 -5.92 -9.38 14.32
C ALA A 69 -4.82 -8.60 13.59
N VAL A 70 -3.62 -8.54 14.15
CA VAL A 70 -2.44 -7.92 13.54
C VAL A 70 -2.04 -8.68 12.27
N LEU A 71 -2.01 -10.01 12.31
CA LEU A 71 -1.70 -10.83 11.14
C LEU A 71 -2.73 -10.65 10.01
N LEU A 72 -4.02 -10.58 10.35
CA LEU A 72 -5.08 -10.32 9.37
C LEU A 72 -4.91 -8.95 8.69
N LYS A 73 -4.63 -7.89 9.46
CA LYS A 73 -4.37 -6.54 8.89
C LYS A 73 -3.06 -6.48 8.11
N LEU A 74 -2.04 -7.25 8.50
CA LEU A 74 -0.79 -7.40 7.77
C LEU A 74 -1.04 -8.01 6.39
N ILE A 75 -1.78 -9.12 6.31
CA ILE A 75 -2.14 -9.76 5.03
C ILE A 75 -2.89 -8.77 4.12
N ALA A 76 -3.83 -7.99 4.68
CA ALA A 76 -4.52 -6.95 3.93
C ALA A 76 -3.55 -5.88 3.41
N LEU A 77 -2.60 -5.42 4.23
CA LEU A 77 -1.58 -4.43 3.84
C LEU A 77 -0.71 -4.94 2.68
N GLU A 78 -0.24 -6.18 2.76
CA GLU A 78 0.60 -6.82 1.75
C GLU A 78 -0.10 -6.92 0.39
N ARG A 79 -1.41 -7.21 0.38
CA ARG A 79 -2.21 -7.17 -0.86
C ARG A 79 -2.23 -5.79 -1.50
N TYR A 80 -2.33 -4.72 -0.70
CA TYR A 80 -2.26 -3.35 -1.21
C TYR A 80 -0.86 -3.00 -1.73
N ALA A 81 0.19 -3.45 -1.04
CA ALA A 81 1.57 -3.23 -1.46
C ALA A 81 1.87 -3.92 -2.80
N ALA A 82 1.48 -5.19 -2.95
CA ALA A 82 1.62 -5.94 -4.19
C ALA A 82 0.88 -5.27 -5.36
N ALA A 83 -0.37 -4.86 -5.14
CA ALA A 83 -1.17 -4.15 -6.13
C ALA A 83 -0.55 -2.80 -6.56
N LEU A 84 0.08 -2.08 -5.63
CA LEU A 84 0.79 -0.84 -5.93
C LEU A 84 2.08 -1.10 -6.74
N ALA A 85 2.85 -2.14 -6.38
CA ALA A 85 4.05 -2.52 -7.12
C ALA A 85 3.75 -2.89 -8.58
N VAL A 86 2.65 -3.62 -8.83
CA VAL A 86 2.17 -3.92 -10.19
C VAL A 86 1.88 -2.64 -10.98
N ARG A 87 1.24 -1.64 -10.36
CA ARG A 87 0.93 -0.36 -11.02
C ARG A 87 2.20 0.46 -11.31
N LEU A 88 3.17 0.47 -10.41
CA LEU A 88 4.45 1.13 -10.64
C LEU A 88 5.21 0.49 -11.80
N ARG A 89 5.18 -0.84 -11.91
CA ARG A 89 5.75 -1.55 -13.06
C ARG A 89 5.06 -1.14 -14.37
N ARG A 90 3.73 -1.06 -14.38
CA ARG A 90 2.95 -0.61 -15.55
C ARG A 90 3.31 0.82 -15.95
N LEU A 91 3.42 1.72 -14.96
CA LEU A 91 3.82 3.12 -15.18
C LEU A 91 5.18 3.22 -15.89
N ILE A 92 6.19 2.45 -15.45
CA ILE A 92 7.50 2.42 -16.12
C ILE A 92 7.41 1.90 -17.55
N ARG A 93 6.51 0.94 -17.79
CA ARG A 93 6.31 0.36 -19.13
C ARG A 93 5.46 1.24 -20.05
N GLY A 94 4.94 2.38 -19.57
CA GLY A 94 3.99 3.20 -20.30
C GLY A 94 2.64 2.50 -20.52
N GLU A 95 2.33 1.48 -19.71
CA GLU A 95 1.05 0.76 -19.75
C GLU A 95 -0.02 1.50 -18.95
N ALA A 96 -1.28 1.28 -19.29
CA ALA A 96 -2.40 1.83 -18.53
C ALA A 96 -2.31 1.45 -17.04
N VAL A 97 -2.34 2.48 -16.19
CA VAL A 97 -2.25 2.34 -14.73
C VAL A 97 -3.65 2.27 -14.10
N GLY A 98 -4.68 2.66 -14.86
CA GLY A 98 -6.11 2.62 -14.51
C GLY A 98 -6.82 1.28 -14.76
N SER A 99 -7.63 0.88 -13.77
CA SER A 99 -8.59 -0.23 -13.64
C SER A 99 -8.45 -1.50 -14.51
N ASN A 100 -8.20 -2.63 -13.84
CA ASN A 100 -9.14 -3.74 -13.90
C ASN A 100 -9.48 -4.07 -12.45
N SER A 101 -10.77 -4.20 -12.14
CA SER A 101 -11.34 -4.55 -10.85
C SER A 101 -10.40 -5.44 -10.03
N GLU A 102 -9.72 -4.85 -9.04
CA GLU A 102 -8.88 -5.62 -8.13
C GLU A 102 -9.71 -6.05 -6.91
N PRO A 103 -9.54 -7.28 -6.42
CA PRO A 103 -10.35 -7.89 -5.37
C PRO A 103 -9.98 -7.32 -3.99
N GLY A 104 -10.12 -6.01 -3.79
CA GLY A 104 -9.73 -5.35 -2.55
C GLY A 104 -10.44 -4.04 -2.25
N ASP A 105 -11.25 -3.50 -3.17
CA ASP A 105 -12.15 -2.39 -2.85
C ASP A 105 -13.46 -2.86 -2.18
N ASP A 106 -13.78 -4.15 -2.28
CA ASP A 106 -14.93 -4.82 -1.62
C ASP A 106 -14.57 -5.44 -0.25
N LEU A 107 -13.65 -4.80 0.49
CA LEU A 107 -13.50 -5.01 1.94
C LEU A 107 -13.80 -3.71 2.69
N GLY A 108 -14.77 -2.95 2.17
CA GLY A 108 -15.55 -2.05 3.01
C GLY A 108 -16.32 -2.89 4.02
N GLU A 109 -16.25 -2.50 5.29
CA GLU A 109 -17.13 -2.99 6.35
C GLU A 109 -16.85 -4.43 6.85
N PHE A 110 -15.74 -4.57 7.57
CA PHE A 110 -15.73 -5.42 8.76
C PHE A 110 -15.34 -4.52 9.93
N ASP A 111 -16.25 -3.62 10.27
CA ASP A 111 -16.44 -3.16 11.64
C ASP A 111 -17.51 -4.08 12.22
N GLU A 112 -17.08 -5.07 13.00
CA GLU A 112 -17.86 -5.68 14.09
C GLU A 112 -16.93 -5.79 15.31
#